data_AF-D1QWI3-F1
#
_entry.id   AF-D1QWI3-F1
#
_cell.length_a   1.000
_cell.length_b   1.000
_cell.length_c   1.000
_cell.angle_alpha   90.00
_cell.angle_beta   90.00
_cell.angle_gamma   90.00
#
_symmetry.space_group_name_H-M   'P 1'
#
loop_
_entity.id
_entity.type
_entity.pdbx_description
1 polymer ?
#
loop_
_entity_poly.entity_id
_entity_poly.type
_entity_poly.pdbx_seq_one_letter_code
_entity_poly.pdbx_strand_id
1 'polypeptide(L)' 'MVSSLRDRPLPQDLVVFGEVGLAGEIRPVPSGQERIPEAAKHGFRRAIVPAANVPKKAPEGMQIFGVKKTLRRA' A
#
# COMPACT_ATOMS: atom_id res chain seq x y z
N MET A 1 4.00 9.51 -13.95
CA MET A 1 4.35 8.07 -13.98
C MET A 1 5.70 7.90 -13.30
N VAL A 2 5.77 7.20 -12.17
CA VAL A 2 7.03 6.75 -11.56
C VAL A 2 6.91 5.25 -11.43
N SER A 3 7.03 4.55 -12.55
CA SER A 3 6.98 3.09 -12.63
C SER A 3 8.27 2.65 -13.30
N SER A 4 9.02 1.76 -12.63
CA SER A 4 10.34 1.25 -13.04
C SER A 4 11.56 2.13 -12.71
N LEU A 5 11.80 2.39 -11.41
CA LEU A 5 13.11 2.90 -10.95
C LEU A 5 14.09 1.76 -10.60
N ARG A 6 13.62 0.52 -10.49
CA ARG A 6 14.44 -0.64 -10.14
C ARG A 6 13.91 -1.84 -10.91
N ASP A 7 14.79 -2.47 -11.69
CA ASP A 7 14.56 -3.67 -12.52
C ASP A 7 14.34 -4.93 -11.66
N ARG A 8 13.44 -4.82 -10.68
CA ARG A 8 13.06 -5.89 -9.77
C ARG A 8 11.56 -6.08 -9.88
N PRO A 9 11.09 -7.30 -10.24
CA PRO A 9 9.67 -7.56 -10.29
C PRO A 9 9.06 -7.34 -8.91
N LEU A 10 7.96 -6.60 -8.86
CA LEU A 10 7.14 -6.54 -7.66
C LEU A 10 6.49 -7.91 -7.43
N PRO A 11 6.35 -8.34 -6.17
CA PRO A 11 5.66 -9.58 -5.90
C PRO A 11 4.21 -9.55 -6.38
N GLN A 12 3.72 -10.66 -6.95
CA GLN A 12 2.38 -10.73 -7.57
C GLN A 12 1.22 -10.65 -6.55
N ASP A 13 1.49 -10.94 -5.29
CA ASP A 13 0.54 -10.89 -4.16
C ASP A 13 0.61 -9.56 -3.38
N LEU A 14 1.25 -8.53 -3.97
CA LEU A 14 1.33 -7.19 -3.42
C LEU A 14 0.27 -6.27 -4.04
N VAL A 15 -0.48 -5.59 -3.18
CA VAL A 15 -1.35 -4.48 -3.56
C VAL A 15 -0.85 -3.17 -2.97
N VAL A 16 -1.01 -2.06 -3.69
CA VAL A 16 -0.62 -0.73 -3.23
C VAL A 16 -1.78 0.23 -3.47
N PHE A 17 -2.15 0.99 -2.44
CA PHE A 17 -3.11 2.08 -2.54
C PHE A 17 -2.53 3.33 -1.90
N GLY A 18 -2.98 4.50 -2.34
CA GLY A 18 -2.50 5.78 -1.83
C GLY A 18 -2.38 6.83 -2.93
N GLU A 19 -2.59 8.08 -2.56
CA GLU A 19 -2.31 9.21 -3.44
C GLU A 19 -0.90 9.74 -3.14
N VAL A 20 -0.14 10.03 -4.21
CA VAL A 20 1.19 10.63 -4.09
C VAL A 20 1.07 12.12 -4.39
N GLY A 21 1.35 12.96 -3.40
CA GLY A 21 1.45 14.40 -3.60
C GLY A 21 2.77 14.79 -4.27
N LEU A 22 2.79 15.98 -4.87
CA LEU A 22 3.96 16.48 -5.61
C LEU A 22 5.18 16.72 -4.69
N ALA A 23 4.96 16.94 -3.40
CA ALA A 23 6.04 17.07 -2.41
C ALA A 23 6.52 15.72 -1.87
N GLY A 24 6.03 14.60 -2.43
CA GLY A 24 6.41 13.25 -2.01
C GLY A 24 5.74 12.80 -0.72
N GLU A 25 4.66 13.45 -0.29
CA GLU A 25 3.80 12.95 0.76
C GLU A 25 2.85 11.86 0.24
N ILE A 26 2.52 10.90 1.11
CA ILE A 26 1.49 9.90 0.80
C ILE A 26 0.21 10.32 1.52
N ARG A 27 -0.86 10.53 0.75
CA ARG A 27 -2.16 10.97 1.25
C ARG A 27 -3.12 9.78 1.37
N PRO A 28 -4.01 9.78 2.38
CA PRO A 28 -5.01 8.74 2.53
C PRO A 28 -5.98 8.73 1.35
N VAL A 29 -6.40 7.53 0.96
CA VAL A 29 -7.45 7.35 -0.03
C VAL A 29 -8.79 7.11 0.65
N PRO A 30 -9.90 7.62 0.10
CA PRO A 30 -11.24 7.26 0.55
C PRO A 30 -11.45 5.74 0.51
N SER A 31 -12.14 5.20 1.51
CA SER A 31 -12.46 3.77 1.61
C SER A 31 -11.24 2.82 1.60
N GLY A 32 -10.01 3.30 1.86
CA GLY A 32 -8.84 2.44 1.78
C GLY A 32 -8.82 1.33 2.83
N GLN A 33 -9.43 1.52 4.00
CA GLN A 33 -9.59 0.45 4.99
C GLN A 33 -10.53 -0.67 4.52
N GLU A 34 -11.55 -0.33 3.73
CA GLU A 34 -12.54 -1.27 3.18
C GLU A 34 -11.96 -2.07 2.00
N ARG A 35 -11.00 -1.50 1.27
CA ARG A 35 -10.30 -2.17 0.15
C ARG A 35 -9.33 -3.26 0.60
N ILE A 36 -8.78 -3.16 1.81
CA ILE A 36 -7.82 -4.12 2.38
C ILE A 36 -8.41 -5.53 2.54
N PRO A 37 -9.58 -5.73 3.17
CA PRO A 37 -10.20 -7.05 3.26
C PRO A 37 -10.61 -7.61 1.90
N GLU A 38 -11.05 -6.77 0.96
CA GLU A 38 -11.35 -7.22 -0.41
C GLU A 38 -10.08 -7.71 -1.12
N ALA A 39 -8.98 -6.98 -1.00
CA ALA A 39 -7.69 -7.44 -1.54
C ALA A 39 -7.26 -8.78 -0.91
N ALA A 40 -7.47 -8.97 0.39
CA ALA A 40 -7.19 -10.25 1.04
C ALA A 40 -8.03 -11.40 0.46
N LYS A 41 -9.33 -11.18 0.20
CA LYS A 41 -10.21 -12.16 -0.46
C LYS A 41 -9.75 -12.54 -1.87
N HIS A 42 -9.15 -11.59 -2.58
CA HIS A 42 -8.60 -11.80 -3.93
C HIS A 42 -7.19 -12.42 -3.94
N GLY A 43 -6.67 -12.86 -2.79
CA GLY A 43 -5.40 -13.58 -2.70
C GLY A 43 -4.16 -12.69 -2.54
N PHE A 44 -4.33 -11.39 -2.35
CA PHE A 44 -3.21 -10.52 -1.96
C PHE A 44 -2.81 -10.81 -0.52
N ARG A 45 -1.50 -10.98 -0.30
CA ARG A 45 -0.93 -11.25 1.04
C ARG A 45 -0.19 -10.06 1.59
N ARG A 46 0.05 -9.03 0.77
CA ARG A 46 0.79 -7.83 1.14
C ARG A 46 0.07 -6.60 0.65
N ALA A 47 -0.04 -5.59 1.51
CA ALA A 47 -0.62 -4.30 1.17
C ALA A 47 0.30 -3.16 1.62
N ILE A 48 0.64 -2.24 0.70
CA ILE A 48 1.25 -0.95 1.05
C ILE A 48 0.14 0.10 1.01
N VAL A 49 -0.08 0.80 2.12
CA VAL A 49 -1.18 1.77 2.26
C VAL A 49 -0.69 3.04 2.97
N PRO A 50 -1.37 4.19 2.81
CA PRO A 50 -1.08 5.38 3.61
C PRO A 50 -1.20 5.03 5.09
N ALA A 51 -0.35 5.58 5.94
CA ALA A 51 -0.36 5.29 7.38
C ALA A 51 -1.74 5.53 8.02
N ALA A 52 -2.51 6.50 7.51
CA ALA A 52 -3.87 6.79 7.95
C ALA A 52 -4.93 5.76 7.51
N ASN A 53 -4.64 4.93 6.50
CA ASN A 53 -5.50 3.83 6.05
C ASN A 53 -5.13 2.48 6.66
N VAL A 54 -4.12 2.40 7.53
CA VAL A 54 -3.78 1.15 8.23
C VAL A 54 -4.96 0.78 9.16
N PRO A 55 -5.55 -0.41 9.02
CA PRO A 55 -6.68 -0.82 9.83
C PRO A 55 -6.21 -1.20 11.23
N LYS A 56 -7.09 -1.08 12.22
CA LYS A 56 -6.81 -1.53 13.60
C LYS A 56 -6.59 -3.04 13.68
N LYS A 57 -7.26 -3.81 12.82
CA LYS A 57 -7.14 -5.26 12.70
C LYS A 57 -6.82 -5.60 11.25
N ALA A 58 -5.67 -6.23 11.02
CA ALA A 58 -5.32 -6.74 9.70
C ALA A 58 -6.15 -8.00 9.37
N PRO A 59 -6.52 -8.22 8.09
CA PRO A 59 -7.03 -9.52 7.65
C PRO A 59 -6.00 -10.63 7.93
N GLU A 60 -6.50 -11.83 8.22
CA GLU A 60 -5.64 -12.98 8.49
C GLU A 60 -4.75 -13.30 7.28
N GLY A 61 -3.48 -13.58 7.52
CA GLY A 61 -2.50 -13.90 6.46
C GLY A 61 -2.07 -12.71 5.60
N MET A 62 -2.54 -11.48 5.87
CA MET A 62 -2.13 -10.28 5.15
C MET A 62 -1.15 -9.41 5.97
N GLN A 63 -0.01 -9.06 5.36
CA GLN A 63 0.95 -8.09 5.87
C GLN A 63 0.61 -6.69 5.37
N ILE A 64 0.52 -5.71 6.27
CA ILE A 64 0.17 -4.33 5.93
C ILE A 64 1.33 -3.39 6.27
N PHE A 65 1.78 -2.63 5.29
CA PHE A 65 2.87 -1.66 5.39
C PHE A 65 2.31 -0.24 5.28
N GLY A 66 2.32 0.50 6.39
CA GLY A 66 1.89 1.90 6.43
C GLY A 66 3.00 2.85 5.98
N VAL A 67 2.75 3.69 4.98
CA VAL A 67 3.70 4.68 4.46
C VAL A 67 3.22 6.12 4.70
N LYS A 68 4.15 7.03 5.04
CA LYS A 68 3.85 8.47 5.28
C LYS A 68 4.42 9.39 4.19
N LYS A 69 5.50 8.96 3.53
CA LYS A 69 6.21 9.70 2.48
C LYS A 69 6.70 8.72 1.43
N THR A 70 6.77 9.18 0.18
CA THR A 70 7.40 8.45 -0.92
C THR A 70 8.89 8.29 -0.58
N LEU A 71 9.35 7.04 -0.67
CA LEU A 71 10.72 6.54 -0.46
C LEU A 71 11.82 7.61 -0.24
N ARG A 72 12.22 7.81 1.02
CA ARG A 72 13.63 8.11 1.32
C ARG A 72 14.37 6.77 1.42
N ARG A 73 15.50 6.69 0.74
CA ARG A 73 16.40 5.53 0.66
C ARG A 73 16.54 4.83 2.02
N ALA A 74 16.20 3.55 2.04
CA ALA A 74 16.95 2.51 2.73
C ALA A 74 17.28 1.44 1.69
#